data_AF-A0A942F310-F1
#
_entry.id   AF-A0A942F310-F1
#
_cell.length_a   1.000
_cell.length_b   1.000
_cell.length_c   1.000
_cell.angle_alpha   90.00
_cell.angle_beta   90.00
_cell.angle_gamma   90.00
#
_symmetry.space_group_name_H-M   'P 1'
#
loop_
_entity.id
_entity.type
_entity.pdbx_description
1 polymer ?
#
loop_
_entity_poly.entity_id
_entity_poly.type
_entity_poly.pdbx_seq_one_letter_code
_entity_poly.pdbx_strand_id
1 'polypeptide(L)'
;MQVTAALDLLGLYWKHDPDFKPIKDKATVRVNVALGGGGVELLATGPKWYDTRAEKGGGGAIDLAMHLLRLDFVSAVKRLQAAT
;
A
#
# COMPACT_ATOMS: atom_id res chain seq x y z
N MET A 1 1.34 -5.52 10.53
CA MET A 1 0.20 -4.71 10.05
C MET A 1 -0.12 -5.11 8.63
N GLN A 2 -1.40 -5.29 8.27
CA GLN A 2 -1.78 -5.58 6.88
C GLN A 2 -1.65 -4.31 6.02
N VAL A 3 -1.41 -4.46 4.72
CA VAL A 3 -1.31 -3.32 3.78
C VAL A 3 -2.56 -2.45 3.82
N THR A 4 -3.75 -3.06 3.82
CA THR A 4 -5.04 -2.33 3.88
C THR A 4 -5.15 -1.49 5.14
N ALA A 5 -4.81 -2.06 6.31
CA ALA A 5 -4.78 -1.32 7.56
C ALA A 5 -3.75 -0.17 7.55
N ALA A 6 -2.61 -0.35 6.88
CA ALA A 6 -1.63 0.72 6.69
C ALA A 6 -2.19 1.84 5.80
N LEU A 7 -2.91 1.50 4.73
CA LEU A 7 -3.57 2.49 3.87
C LEU A 7 -4.62 3.31 4.64
N ASP A 8 -5.39 2.66 5.52
CA ASP A 8 -6.36 3.32 6.39
C ASP A 8 -5.68 4.31 7.35
N LEU A 9 -4.60 3.91 8.01
CA LEU A 9 -3.82 4.79 8.89
C LEU A 9 -3.18 5.96 8.15
N LEU A 10 -2.75 5.73 6.90
CA LEU A 10 -2.24 6.80 6.04
C LEU A 10 -3.33 7.75 5.54
N GLY A 11 -4.61 7.46 5.84
CA GLY A 11 -5.77 8.26 5.42
C GLY A 11 -5.97 8.23 3.91
N LEU A 12 -5.53 7.16 3.25
CA LEU A 12 -5.64 7.02 1.80
C LEU A 12 -6.95 6.34 1.45
N TYR A 13 -7.62 6.85 0.42
CA TYR A 13 -8.76 6.15 -0.14
C TYR A 13 -8.27 4.99 -1.02
N TRP A 14 -8.83 3.81 -0.82
CA TRP A 14 -8.51 2.63 -1.60
C TRP A 14 -9.72 1.72 -1.75
N LYS A 15 -9.68 0.85 -2.76
CA LYS A 15 -10.69 -0.20 -2.98
C LYS A 15 -10.06 -1.50 -3.46
N HIS A 16 -10.71 -2.62 -3.16
CA HIS A 16 -10.37 -3.89 -3.76
C HIS A 16 -10.65 -3.89 -5.27
N ASP A 17 -9.84 -4.63 -6.02
CA ASP A 17 -10.17 -5.09 -7.37
C ASP A 17 -10.90 -6.44 -7.25
N PRO A 18 -12.23 -6.49 -7.50
CA PRO A 18 -13.02 -7.72 -7.35
C PRO A 18 -12.72 -8.76 -8.43
N ASP A 19 -12.13 -8.35 -9.56
CA ASP A 19 -11.85 -9.24 -10.69
C ASP A 19 -10.48 -9.91 -10.57
N PHE A 20 -9.65 -9.47 -9.61
CA PHE A 20 -8.34 -10.04 -9.39
C PHE A 20 -8.43 -11.47 -8.83
N LYS A 21 -7.79 -12.40 -9.54
CA LYS A 21 -7.69 -13.81 -9.13
C LYS A 21 -6.23 -14.17 -8.82
N PRO A 22 -5.87 -14.43 -7.55
CA PRO A 22 -4.51 -14.78 -7.19
C PRO A 22 -4.07 -16.13 -7.78
N ILE A 23 -2.87 -16.15 -8.35
CA ILE A 23 -2.27 -17.35 -8.95
C ILE A 23 -1.32 -18.04 -7.96
N LYS A 24 -0.26 -17.33 -7.52
CA LYS A 24 0.82 -17.90 -6.70
C LYS A 24 0.45 -18.06 -5.23
N ASP A 25 -0.05 -16.99 -4.63
CA ASP A 25 -0.45 -16.96 -3.22
C ASP A 25 -1.93 -16.56 -3.15
N LYS A 26 -2.77 -17.45 -2.61
CA LYS A 26 -4.22 -17.26 -2.52
C LYS A 26 -4.63 -16.16 -1.54
N ALA A 27 -3.74 -15.74 -0.65
CA ALA A 27 -3.95 -14.60 0.22
C ALA A 27 -3.64 -13.25 -0.46
N THR A 28 -3.04 -13.25 -1.66
CA THR A 28 -2.81 -12.01 -2.39
C THR A 28 -4.13 -11.38 -2.83
N VAL A 29 -4.31 -10.12 -2.48
CA VAL A 29 -5.38 -9.25 -2.99
C VAL A 29 -4.77 -8.18 -3.88
N ARG A 30 -5.57 -7.63 -4.79
CA ARG A 30 -5.23 -6.42 -5.51
C ARG A 30 -6.09 -5.27 -5.00
N VAL A 31 -5.45 -4.13 -4.77
CA VAL A 31 -6.11 -2.89 -4.35
C VAL A 31 -5.70 -1.74 -5.26
N ASN A 32 -6.64 -0.81 -5.47
CA ASN A 32 -6.41 0.44 -6.18
C ASN A 32 -6.45 1.58 -5.16
N VAL A 33 -5.34 2.30 -5.03
CA VAL A 33 -5.16 3.42 -4.08
C VAL A 33 -5.24 4.73 -4.84
N ALA A 34 -6.10 5.64 -4.39
CA ALA A 34 -6.22 6.98 -4.96
C ALA A 34 -5.18 7.93 -4.35
N LEU A 35 -4.39 8.57 -5.20
CA LEU A 35 -3.43 9.61 -4.86
C LEU A 35 -3.77 10.89 -5.63
N GLY A 36 -3.31 12.05 -5.14
CA GLY A 36 -3.63 13.36 -5.73
C GLY A 36 -3.25 13.56 -7.20
N GLY A 37 -2.49 12.65 -7.81
CA GLY A 37 -2.11 12.67 -9.22
C GLY A 37 -2.52 11.42 -10.02
N GLY A 38 -3.35 10.54 -9.46
CA GLY A 38 -3.80 9.31 -10.13
C GLY A 38 -3.98 8.12 -9.18
N GLY A 39 -4.14 6.93 -9.76
CA GLY A 39 -4.28 5.68 -8.99
C GLY A 39 -3.02 4.82 -9.04
N VAL A 40 -2.69 4.19 -7.92
CA VAL A 40 -1.67 3.12 -7.83
C VAL A 40 -2.37 1.78 -7.63
N GLU A 41 -1.96 0.78 -8.41
CA GLU A 41 -2.40 -0.60 -8.23
C GLU A 41 -1.36 -1.36 -7.39
N LEU A 42 -1.78 -1.95 -6.29
CA LEU A 42 -0.93 -2.76 -5.42
C LEU A 42 -1.42 -4.19 -5.37
N LEU A 43 -0.52 -5.15 -5.53
CA LEU A 43 -0.69 -6.51 -5.03
C LEU A 43 -0.28 -6.53 -3.56
N ALA A 44 -1.14 -6.99 -2.68
CA ALA A 44 -0.90 -7.05 -1.24
C ALA A 44 -1.05 -8.48 -0.72
N THR A 45 -0.05 -8.94 0.04
CA THR A 45 -0.09 -10.22 0.76
C THR A 45 0.31 -9.97 2.21
N GLY A 46 -0.67 -9.85 3.10
CA GLY A 46 -0.44 -9.47 4.49
C GLY A 46 0.25 -8.10 4.59
N PRO A 47 1.50 -7.99 5.13
CA PRO A 47 2.26 -6.74 5.18
C PRO A 47 3.03 -6.42 3.88
N LYS A 48 3.20 -7.39 2.98
CA LYS A 48 3.97 -7.21 1.74
C LYS A 48 3.11 -6.56 0.68
N TRP A 49 3.70 -5.66 -0.10
CA TRP A 49 3.04 -5.02 -1.22
C TRP A 49 3.96 -4.96 -2.44
N TYR A 50 3.35 -4.88 -3.61
CA TYR A 50 4.04 -4.70 -4.89
C TYR A 50 3.21 -3.80 -5.81
N ASP A 51 3.79 -2.69 -6.22
CA ASP A 51 3.27 -1.78 -7.23
C ASP A 51 3.59 -2.34 -8.62
N THR A 52 2.56 -2.79 -9.32
CA THR A 52 2.69 -3.45 -10.63
C THR A 52 3.11 -2.49 -11.74
N ARG A 53 2.90 -1.18 -11.55
CA ARG A 53 3.24 -0.16 -12.55
C ARG A 53 4.64 0.40 -12.35
N ALA A 54 5.06 0.56 -11.10
CA ALA A 54 6.39 1.06 -10.75
C ALA A 54 7.44 -0.06 -10.63
N GLU A 55 7.00 -1.33 -10.66
CA GLU A 55 7.82 -2.53 -10.44
C GLU A 55 8.59 -2.50 -9.10
N LYS A 56 7.99 -1.91 -8.07
CA LYS A 56 8.57 -1.76 -6.73
C LYS A 56 7.75 -2.51 -5.71
N GLY A 57 8.40 -3.04 -4.69
CA GLY A 57 7.73 -3.69 -3.58
C GLY A 57 8.40 -3.41 -2.26
N GLY A 58 7.68 -3.74 -1.20
CA GLY A 58 8.08 -3.51 0.18
C GLY A 58 7.38 -4.45 1.15
N GLY A 59 7.73 -4.33 2.42
CA GLY A 59 7.39 -5.31 3.46
C GLY A 59 6.73 -4.73 4.70
N GLY A 60 6.43 -3.42 4.71
CA GLY A 60 5.92 -2.75 5.89
C GLY A 60 5.23 -1.42 5.60
N ALA A 61 4.55 -0.90 6.62
CA ALA A 61 3.80 0.35 6.50
C ALA A 61 4.71 1.56 6.23
N ILE A 62 5.93 1.56 6.76
CA ILE A 62 6.88 2.67 6.59
C ILE A 62 7.34 2.75 5.14
N ASP A 63 7.82 1.66 4.56
CA ASP A 63 8.25 1.64 3.16
C ASP A 63 7.08 1.88 2.19
N LEU A 64 5.87 1.40 2.54
CA LEU A 64 4.65 1.74 1.80
C LEU A 64 4.36 3.25 1.81
N ALA A 65 4.46 3.90 2.98
CA ALA A 65 4.27 5.34 3.11
C ALA A 65 5.33 6.13 2.33
N MET A 66 6.59 5.71 2.40
CA MET A 66 7.67 6.29 1.60
C MET A 66 7.37 6.19 0.11
N HIS A 67 6.92 5.03 -0.38
CA HIS A 67 6.62 4.82 -1.79
C HIS A 67 5.41 5.63 -2.27
N LEU A 68 4.27 5.52 -1.59
CA LEU A 68 3.01 6.14 -2.02
C LEU A 68 3.01 7.65 -1.83
N LEU A 69 3.55 8.15 -0.72
CA LEU A 69 3.53 9.56 -0.36
C LEU A 69 4.85 10.28 -0.70
N ARG A 70 5.83 9.57 -1.27
CA ARG A 70 7.16 10.09 -1.64
C ARG A 70 7.88 10.75 -0.46
N LEU A 71 7.72 10.17 0.72
CA LEU A 71 8.32 10.68 1.95
C LEU A 71 9.71 10.08 2.17
N ASP A 72 10.57 10.82 2.84
CA ASP A 72 11.74 10.23 3.50
C ASP A 72 11.32 9.33 4.67
N PHE A 73 12.26 8.53 5.18
CA PHE A 73 12.00 7.59 6.27
C PHE A 73 11.46 8.25 7.54
N VAL A 74 12.04 9.38 7.96
CA VAL A 74 11.65 10.08 9.19
C VAL A 74 10.23 10.65 9.06
N SER A 75 9.93 11.25 7.91
CA SER A 75 8.61 11.77 7.57
C SER A 75 7.56 10.65 7.52
N ALA A 76 7.89 9.48 6.97
CA ALA A 76 7.03 8.31 6.95
C ALA A 76 6.72 7.76 8.35
N VAL A 77 7.73 7.65 9.22
CA VAL A 77 7.56 7.24 10.62
C VAL A 77 6.63 8.20 11.35
N LYS A 78 6.88 9.51 11.27
CA LYS A 78 6.04 10.53 11.90
C LYS A 78 4.60 10.48 11.40
N ARG A 79 4.39 10.27 10.10
CA ARG A 79 3.06 10.17 9.49
C ARG A 79 2.24 9.03 10.08
N LEU A 80 2.85 7.87 10.32
CA LEU A 80 2.20 6.70 10.90
C LEU A 80 1.98 6.83 12.41
N GLN A 81 2.94 7.40 13.14
CA GLN A 81 2.80 7.67 14.57
C GLN A 81 1.67 8.65 14.86
N ALA A 82 1.48 9.68 14.02
CA ALA A 82 0.39 10.64 14.18
C ALA A 82 -1.00 10.03 13.90
N ALA A 83 -1.07 8.85 13.31
CA ALA A 83 -2.32 8.15 12.99
C ALA A 83 -2.66 7.01 13.97
N THR A 84 -1.76 6.71 14.92
CA THR A 84 -1.92 5.68 15.96
C THR A 84 -2.36 6.33 17.26
#